data_AF-A0AAJ1JTL9-F1
#
_entry.id   AF-A0AAJ1JTL9-F1
#
_cell.length_a   1.000
_cell.length_b   1.000
_cell.length_c   1.000
_cell.angle_alpha   90.00
_cell.angle_beta   90.00
_cell.angle_gamma   90.00
#
_symmetry.space_group_name_H-M   'P 1'
#
loop_
_entity.id
_entity.type
_entity.pdbx_description
1 polymer ?
#
loop_
_entity_poly.entity_id
_entity_poly.type
_entity_poly.pdbx_seq_one_letter_code
_entity_poly.pdbx_strand_id
1 'polypeptide(L)'
;MNHDYLARIAALEDALRQKDSQLSLVAETESFLRSALARAEEKIENEEREIEHLRAQIEKLRRMLFGTRSEKLRRQVEEAEALLKQQEQQSDRYNGREDDPQVPRQLRQSRHRRPLPAH
;
A
#
# COMPACT_ATOMS: atom_id res chain seq x y z
N MET A 1 23.14 -74.29 29.29
CA MET A 1 23.60 -72.89 29.46
C MET A 1 24.24 -72.27 28.21
N ASN A 2 24.62 -72.97 27.14
CA ASN A 2 25.24 -72.33 25.96
C ASN A 2 24.21 -71.95 24.87
N HIS A 3 23.18 -72.78 24.68
CA HIS A 3 22.15 -72.61 23.64
C HIS A 3 21.28 -71.35 23.82
N ASP A 4 20.93 -71.01 25.06
CA ASP A 4 20.07 -69.84 25.36
C ASP A 4 20.74 -68.50 25.02
N TYR A 5 22.07 -68.41 25.17
CA TYR A 5 22.83 -67.21 24.79
C TYR A 5 22.94 -67.07 23.27
N LEU A 6 23.15 -68.17 22.56
CA LEU A 6 23.18 -68.16 21.09
C LEU A 6 21.81 -67.74 20.52
N ALA A 7 20.72 -68.25 21.08
CA ALA A 7 19.37 -67.83 20.69
C ALA A 7 19.12 -66.34 20.99
N ARG A 8 19.62 -65.83 22.12
CA ARG A 8 19.52 -64.40 22.45
C ARG A 8 20.33 -63.52 21.51
N ILE A 9 21.53 -63.94 21.11
CA ILE A 9 22.38 -63.22 20.16
C ILE A 9 21.69 -63.15 18.79
N ALA A 10 21.20 -64.27 18.27
CA ALA A 10 20.47 -64.30 17.00
C ALA A 10 19.25 -63.37 17.01
N ALA A 11 18.46 -63.36 18.09
CA ALA A 11 17.32 -62.45 18.23
C ALA A 11 17.73 -60.96 18.25
N LEU A 12 18.88 -60.63 18.85
CA LEU A 12 19.41 -59.27 18.86
C LEU A 12 19.93 -58.85 17.48
N GLU A 13 20.59 -59.75 16.75
CA GLU A 13 21.03 -59.52 15.37
C GLU A 13 19.85 -59.27 14.43
N ASP A 14 18.77 -60.04 14.54
CA ASP A 14 17.56 -59.83 13.75
C ASP A 14 16.88 -58.49 14.12
N ALA A 15 16.85 -58.13 15.40
CA ALA A 15 16.34 -56.83 15.84
C ALA A 15 17.18 -55.65 15.31
N LEU A 16 18.51 -55.80 15.26
CA LEU A 16 19.41 -54.81 14.65
C LEU A 16 19.14 -54.68 13.15
N ARG A 17 19.03 -55.79 12.42
CA ARG A 17 18.68 -55.76 10.98
C ARG A 17 17.34 -55.09 10.71
N GLN A 18 16.34 -55.33 11.55
CA GLN A 18 15.05 -54.65 11.47
C GLN A 18 15.19 -53.14 11.70
N LYS A 19 15.97 -52.74 12.72
CA LYS A 19 16.25 -51.32 13.00
C LYS A 19 16.98 -50.65 11.85
N ASP A 20 17.98 -51.29 11.26
CA ASP A 20 18.72 -50.76 10.11
C ASP A 20 17.79 -50.57 8.89
N SER A 21 16.90 -51.53 8.65
CA SER A 21 15.88 -51.41 7.60
C SER A 21 14.91 -50.25 7.85
N GLN A 22 14.48 -50.07 9.11
CA GLN A 22 13.64 -48.93 9.51
C GLN A 22 14.37 -47.59 9.34
N LEU A 23 15.64 -47.52 9.72
CA LEU A 23 16.46 -46.31 9.57
C LEU A 23 16.63 -45.93 8.10
N SER A 24 16.84 -46.92 7.22
CA SER A 24 16.89 -46.67 5.76
C SER A 24 15.59 -46.06 5.25
N LEU A 25 14.45 -46.62 5.63
CA LEU A 25 13.14 -46.11 5.23
C LEU A 25 12.89 -44.68 5.74
N VAL A 26 13.30 -44.39 6.98
CA VAL A 26 13.19 -43.04 7.54
C VAL A 26 14.09 -42.06 6.78
N ALA A 27 15.32 -42.44 6.45
CA ALA A 27 16.24 -41.59 5.69
C ALA A 27 15.69 -41.26 4.28
N GLU A 28 15.08 -42.24 3.60
CA GLU A 28 14.43 -42.05 2.30
C GLU A 28 13.24 -41.08 2.39
N THR A 29 12.37 -41.28 3.39
CA THR A 29 11.21 -40.39 3.60
C THR A 29 11.63 -38.98 4.00
N GLU A 30 12.69 -38.84 4.81
CA GLU A 30 13.26 -37.54 5.16
C GLU A 30 13.83 -36.82 3.94
N SER A 31 14.57 -37.52 3.08
CA SER A 31 15.09 -36.96 1.82
C SER A 31 13.97 -36.48 0.91
N PHE A 32 12.88 -37.25 0.80
CA PHE A 32 11.69 -36.86 0.04
C PHE A 32 11.03 -35.61 0.62
N LEU A 33 10.82 -35.56 1.94
CA LEU A 33 10.20 -34.42 2.61
C LEU A 33 11.06 -33.15 2.51
N ARG A 34 12.38 -33.26 2.68
CA ARG A 34 13.32 -32.15 2.46
C ARG A 34 13.23 -31.60 1.04
N SER A 35 13.14 -32.49 0.05
CA SER A 35 12.98 -32.09 -1.36
C SER A 35 11.64 -31.40 -1.63
N ALA A 36 10.55 -31.90 -1.03
CA ALA A 36 9.23 -31.29 -1.14
C ALA A 36 9.18 -29.91 -0.46
N LEU A 37 9.82 -29.77 0.71
CA LEU A 37 9.92 -28.51 1.44
C LEU A 37 10.69 -27.47 0.63
N ALA A 38 11.86 -27.82 0.07
CA ALA A 38 12.65 -26.89 -0.74
C ALA A 38 11.86 -26.34 -1.96
N ARG A 39 11.06 -27.19 -2.62
CA ARG A 39 10.20 -26.76 -3.73
C ARG A 39 9.07 -25.83 -3.27
N ALA A 40 8.51 -26.08 -2.09
CA ALA A 40 7.48 -25.24 -1.51
C ALA A 40 8.05 -23.86 -1.11
N GLU A 41 9.25 -23.84 -0.53
CA GLU A 41 9.97 -22.61 -0.17
C GLU A 41 10.28 -21.76 -1.42
N GLU A 42 10.81 -22.37 -2.48
CA GLU A 42 11.07 -21.67 -3.75
C GLU A 42 9.78 -21.07 -4.36
N LYS A 43 8.66 -21.82 -4.29
CA LYS A 43 7.37 -21.32 -4.74
C LYS A 43 6.91 -20.10 -3.93
N ILE A 44 7.02 -20.16 -2.61
CA ILE A 44 6.67 -19.04 -1.72
C ILE A 44 7.52 -17.82 -2.04
N GLU A 45 8.84 -17.99 -2.19
CA GLU A 45 9.74 -16.88 -2.50
C GLU A 45 9.39 -16.20 -3.85
N ASN A 46 9.03 -16.99 -4.86
CA ASN A 46 8.59 -16.45 -6.15
C ASN A 46 7.26 -15.69 -6.03
N GLU A 47 6.31 -16.21 -5.25
CA GLU A 47 5.04 -15.53 -4.98
C GLU A 47 5.25 -14.22 -4.20
N GLU A 48 6.16 -14.19 -3.23
CA GLU A 48 6.52 -12.99 -2.47
C GLU A 48 7.12 -11.91 -3.38
N ARG A 49 8.03 -12.28 -4.28
CA ARG A 49 8.61 -11.35 -5.28
C ARG A 49 7.54 -10.77 -6.20
N GLU A 50 6.58 -11.59 -6.65
CA GLU A 50 5.46 -11.12 -7.48
C GLU A 50 4.54 -10.17 -6.70
N ILE A 51 4.26 -10.47 -5.44
CA ILE A 51 3.48 -9.59 -4.56
C ILE A 51 4.17 -8.24 -4.41
N GLU A 52 5.49 -8.20 -4.19
CA GLU A 52 6.26 -6.96 -4.11
C GLU A 52 6.21 -6.16 -5.41
N HIS A 53 6.35 -6.84 -6.55
CA HIS A 53 6.25 -6.22 -7.87
C HIS A 53 4.87 -5.56 -8.08
N LEU A 54 3.79 -6.29 -7.81
CA LEU A 54 2.43 -5.79 -7.93
C LEU A 54 2.14 -4.63 -6.96
N ARG A 55 2.65 -4.70 -5.72
CA ARG A 55 2.56 -3.58 -4.76
C ARG A 55 3.24 -2.33 -5.29
N ALA A 56 4.44 -2.45 -5.88
CA ALA A 56 5.16 -1.32 -6.47
C ALA A 56 4.39 -0.73 -7.69
N GLN A 57 3.80 -1.59 -8.53
CA GLN A 57 2.96 -1.14 -9.64
C GLN A 57 1.72 -0.37 -9.14
N ILE A 58 1.00 -0.91 -8.15
CA ILE A 58 -0.18 -0.26 -7.55
C ILE A 58 0.20 1.11 -6.98
N GLU A 59 1.32 1.21 -6.26
CA GLU A 59 1.79 2.46 -5.69
C GLU A 59 2.14 3.48 -6.78
N LYS A 60 2.79 3.05 -7.86
CA LYS A 60 3.05 3.90 -9.03
C LYS A 60 1.75 4.42 -9.64
N LEU A 61 0.76 3.57 -9.85
CA LEU A 61 -0.55 3.95 -10.39
C LEU A 61 -1.29 4.91 -9.46
N ARG A 62 -1.25 4.69 -8.14
CA ARG A 62 -1.81 5.61 -7.14
C ARG A 62 -1.15 6.99 -7.24
N ARG A 63 0.17 7.06 -7.34
CA ARG A 63 0.89 8.33 -7.54
C ARG A 63 0.51 9.02 -8.84
N MET A 64 0.32 8.27 -9.93
CA MET A 64 -0.13 8.84 -11.21
C MET A 64 -1.55 9.38 -11.11
N LEU A 65 -2.47 8.64 -10.49
CA LEU A 65 -3.87 9.03 -10.30
C LEU A 65 -4.00 10.30 -9.45
N PHE A 66 -3.27 10.38 -8.34
CA PHE A 66 -3.27 11.57 -7.49
C PHE A 66 -2.44 12.70 -8.10
N GLY A 67 -1.23 12.46 -8.60
CA GLY A 67 -0.36 13.51 -9.15
C GLY A 67 -0.98 14.23 -10.34
N THR A 68 -1.31 13.50 -11.41
CA THR A 68 -1.81 14.13 -12.64
C THR A 68 -3.17 14.80 -12.46
N ARG A 69 -4.09 14.16 -11.72
CA ARG A 69 -5.42 14.73 -11.45
C ARG A 69 -5.36 15.86 -10.42
N SER A 70 -4.51 15.77 -9.40
CA SER A 70 -4.33 16.84 -8.40
C SER A 70 -3.68 18.07 -9.02
N GLU A 71 -2.68 17.91 -9.88
CA GLU A 71 -2.07 19.03 -10.58
C GLU A 71 -3.06 19.71 -11.53
N LYS A 72 -3.82 18.94 -12.30
CA LYS A 72 -4.88 19.49 -13.15
C LYS A 72 -5.94 20.22 -12.34
N LEU A 73 -6.36 19.65 -11.20
CA LEU A 73 -7.34 20.27 -10.32
C LEU A 73 -6.79 21.57 -9.69
N ARG A 74 -5.52 21.59 -9.27
CA ARG A 74 -4.86 22.82 -8.77
C ARG A 74 -4.85 23.92 -9.83
N ARG A 75 -4.46 23.60 -11.07
CA ARG A 75 -4.48 24.58 -12.18
C ARG A 75 -5.89 25.10 -12.44
N GLN A 76 -6.89 24.23 -12.43
CA GLN A 76 -8.29 24.63 -12.59
C GLN A 76 -8.78 25.55 -11.45
N VAL A 77 -8.35 25.27 -10.22
CA VAL A 77 -8.64 26.13 -9.06
C VAL A 77 -7.95 27.49 -9.22
N GLU A 78 -6.66 27.52 -9.57
CA GLU A 78 -5.90 28.77 -9.80
C GLU A 78 -6.52 29.60 -10.94
N GLU A 79 -6.90 28.97 -12.06
CA GLU A 79 -7.59 29.63 -13.17
C GLU A 79 -8.95 30.19 -12.74
N ALA A 80 -9.74 29.42 -11.98
CA ALA A 80 -11.04 29.87 -11.46
C ALA A 80 -10.88 31.02 -10.45
N GLU A 81 -9.88 30.97 -9.57
CA GLU A 81 -9.56 32.04 -8.62
C GLU A 81 -9.07 33.31 -9.34
N ALA A 82 -8.25 33.17 -10.38
CA ALA A 82 -7.79 34.31 -11.19
C ALA A 82 -8.95 34.96 -11.94
N LEU A 83 -9.84 34.16 -12.54
CA LEU A 83 -11.05 34.65 -13.20
C LEU A 83 -11.98 35.35 -12.20
N LEU A 84 -12.19 34.77 -11.02
CA LEU A 84 -12.98 35.38 -9.95
C LEU A 84 -12.40 36.75 -9.56
N LYS A 85 -11.09 36.82 -9.31
CA LYS A 85 -10.40 38.07 -8.96
C LYS A 85 -10.53 39.12 -10.07
N GLN A 86 -10.43 38.71 -11.34
CA GLN A 86 -10.64 39.62 -12.47
C GLN A 86 -12.08 40.16 -12.51
N GLN A 87 -13.08 39.29 -12.32
CA GLN A 87 -14.48 39.70 -12.28
C GLN A 87 -14.77 40.61 -11.08
N GLU A 88 -14.21 40.32 -9.92
CA GLU A 88 -14.32 41.16 -8.73
C GLU A 88 -13.70 42.54 -8.98
N GLN A 89 -12.52 42.60 -9.58
CA GLN A 89 -11.88 43.86 -9.96
C GLN A 89 -12.73 44.65 -10.95
N GLN A 90 -13.20 44.02 -12.04
CA GLN A 90 -14.08 44.67 -13.03
C GLN A 90 -15.36 45.18 -12.40
N SER A 91 -15.95 44.40 -11.49
CA SER A 91 -17.15 44.80 -10.75
C SER A 91 -16.87 45.93 -9.77
N ASP A 92 -15.72 45.96 -9.10
CA ASP A 92 -15.30 47.08 -8.25
C ASP A 92 -15.06 48.35 -9.08
N ARG A 93 -14.44 48.23 -10.28
CA ARG A 93 -14.33 49.34 -11.25
C ARG A 93 -15.69 49.92 -11.60
N TYR A 94 -16.61 49.03 -12.01
CA TYR A 94 -17.95 49.43 -12.44
C TYR A 94 -18.77 50.06 -11.32
N ASN A 95 -18.61 49.60 -10.07
CA ASN A 95 -19.33 50.11 -8.90
C ASN A 95 -18.60 51.25 -8.16
N GLY A 96 -17.46 51.73 -8.69
CA GLY A 96 -16.66 52.80 -8.07
C GLY A 96 -16.07 52.43 -6.71
N ARG A 97 -15.82 51.14 -6.46
CA ARG A 97 -15.27 50.58 -5.21
C ARG A 97 -13.77 50.30 -5.29
N GLU A 98 -13.06 50.89 -6.25
CA GLU A 98 -11.61 50.69 -6.41
C GLU A 98 -10.81 51.22 -5.21
N ASP A 99 -11.28 52.29 -4.56
CA ASP A 99 -10.65 52.91 -3.37
C ASP A 99 -11.13 52.32 -2.03
N ASP A 100 -12.02 51.31 -2.04
CA ASP A 100 -12.45 50.67 -0.79
C ASP A 100 -11.25 50.00 -0.09
N PRO A 101 -11.20 50.01 1.26
CA PRO A 101 -10.11 49.38 2.00
C PRO A 101 -9.97 47.89 1.63
N GLN A 102 -8.72 47.39 1.63
CA GLN A 102 -8.40 45.98 1.34
C GLN A 102 -8.93 45.04 2.44
N VAL A 103 -10.23 44.83 2.46
CA VAL A 103 -10.93 43.82 3.24
C VAL A 103 -11.68 42.86 2.31
N PRO A 104 -11.88 41.59 2.70
CA PRO A 104 -12.67 40.62 1.94
C PRO A 104 -14.01 41.23 1.51
N ARG A 105 -14.39 41.02 0.24
CA ARG A 105 -15.58 41.64 -0.37
C ARG A 105 -16.86 41.42 0.43
N GLN A 106 -16.97 40.26 1.08
CA GLN A 106 -18.08 39.86 1.97
C GLN A 106 -18.22 40.75 3.21
N LEU A 107 -17.12 41.35 3.66
CA LEU A 107 -17.05 42.21 4.84
C LEU A 107 -17.15 43.70 4.50
N ARG A 108 -17.18 44.05 3.20
CA ARG A 108 -17.38 45.44 2.77
C ARG A 108 -18.82 45.84 3.00
N GLN A 109 -19.03 47.00 3.61
CA GLN A 109 -20.38 47.52 3.82
C GLN A 109 -21.02 47.90 2.48
N SER A 110 -22.29 47.52 2.28
CA SER A 110 -23.02 47.85 1.05
C SER A 110 -23.22 49.36 0.93
N ARG A 111 -22.75 49.98 -0.16
CA ARG A 111 -22.97 51.41 -0.45
C ARG A 111 -24.44 51.80 -0.70
N HIS A 112 -25.38 50.85 -0.65
CA HIS A 112 -26.81 51.07 -0.92
C HIS A 112 -27.62 51.61 0.26
N ARG A 113 -27.03 51.76 1.45
CA ARG A 113 -27.70 52.43 2.57
C ARG A 113 -27.07 53.79 2.80
N ARG A 114 -27.54 54.80 2.05
CA ARG A 114 -27.31 56.21 2.41
C ARG A 114 -27.98 56.46 3.78
N PRO A 115 -27.32 57.10 4.76
CA PRO A 115 -28.00 57.51 5.98
C PRO A 115 -29.18 58.44 5.65
N LEU A 116 -30.28 58.28 6.37
CA LEU A 116 -31.47 59.13 6.20
C LEU A 116 -31.10 60.61 6.44
N PRO A 117 -31.61 61.55 5.61
CA PRO A 117 -31.32 62.97 5.78
C PRO A 117 -31.74 63.45 7.17
N ALA A 118 -30.89 64.25 7.82
CA ALA A 118 -31.24 64.91 9.07
C ALA A 118 -32.28 66.02 8.79
N HIS A 119 -33.36 66.03 9.57
CA HIS A 119 -34.38 67.08 9.57
C HIS A 119 -33.89 68.33 10.30
#